data_AF-A0A1N6TMY7-F1
#
_entry.id   AF-A0A1N6TMY7-F1
#
_cell.length_a   1.000
_cell.length_b   1.000
_cell.length_c   1.000
_cell.angle_alpha   90.00
_cell.angle_beta   90.00
_cell.angle_gamma   90.00
#
_symmetry.space_group_name_H-M   'P 1'
#
loop_
_entity.id
_entity.type
_entity.pdbx_description
1 polymer ?
#
loop_
_entity_poly.entity_id
_entity_poly.type
_entity_poly.pdbx_seq_one_letter_code
_entity_poly.pdbx_strand_id
1 'polypeptide(L)' 'MGKDEHKTGSRGASGLSQTPKQLKIPADSVNEEYARELAELSQLRKKRSDKQNDHHFPWR' A
#
# COMPACT_ATOMS: atom_id res chain seq x y z
N MET A 1 38.67 -2.76 36.81
CA MET A 1 37.39 -2.64 37.54
C MET A 1 36.60 -1.47 36.96
N GLY A 2 35.38 -1.75 36.47
CA GLY A 2 34.22 -0.85 36.50
C GLY A 2 34.23 0.43 35.68
N LYS A 3 33.38 0.47 34.64
CA LYS A 3 32.27 1.45 34.63
C LYS A 3 31.06 0.80 33.95
N ASP A 4 30.06 0.58 34.79
CA ASP A 4 28.77 -0.02 34.49
C ASP A 4 27.75 1.07 34.14
N GLU A 5 26.78 0.66 33.31
CA GLU A 5 25.43 1.20 33.12
C GLU A 5 25.20 2.71 33.06
N HIS A 6 24.80 3.20 31.87
CA HIS A 6 23.55 3.96 31.74
C HIS A 6 22.91 3.69 30.36
N LYS A 7 21.89 2.83 30.37
CA LYS A 7 20.81 2.91 29.38
C LYS A 7 20.19 4.31 29.42
N THR A 8 19.59 4.68 28.30
CA THR A 8 18.63 5.78 28.10
C THR A 8 19.24 7.06 27.53
N GLY A 9 18.88 7.40 26.30
CA GLY A 9 18.95 8.80 25.85
C GLY A 9 19.21 9.08 24.38
N SER A 10 18.60 8.36 23.43
CA SER A 10 18.45 8.90 22.07
C SER A 10 16.97 8.88 21.69
N ARG A 11 16.26 9.93 22.14
CA ARG A 11 15.01 10.38 21.54
C ARG A 11 15.40 11.26 20.35
N GLY A 12 15.58 10.62 19.20
CA GLY A 12 15.84 11.25 17.91
C GLY A 12 16.10 10.11 16.91
N ALA A 13 15.30 9.85 15.90
CA ALA A 13 14.55 10.78 15.08
C ALA A 13 13.30 10.07 14.52
N SER A 14 12.42 10.88 13.95
CA SER A 14 11.29 10.59 13.08
C SER A 14 11.61 9.65 11.90
N GLY A 15 12.11 8.46 12.16
CA GLY A 15 12.28 7.40 11.17
C GLY A 15 10.91 6.90 10.77
N LEU A 16 10.60 6.98 9.47
CA LEU A 16 9.45 6.29 8.89
C LEU A 16 9.36 4.89 9.47
N SER A 17 8.15 4.47 9.86
CA SER A 17 7.90 3.12 10.36
C SER A 17 8.54 2.13 9.40
N GLN A 18 9.56 1.41 9.87
CA GLN A 18 10.26 0.46 9.02
C GLN A 18 9.23 -0.58 8.57
N THR A 19 9.01 -0.68 7.27
CA THR A 19 8.06 -1.66 6.73
C THR A 19 8.49 -3.06 7.18
N PRO A 20 7.58 -3.86 7.76
CA PRO A 20 7.88 -5.23 8.15
C PRO A 20 8.51 -5.99 6.98
N LYS A 21 9.53 -6.83 7.25
CA LYS A 21 10.31 -7.53 6.20
C LYS A 21 9.43 -8.33 5.23
N GLN A 22 8.26 -8.79 5.69
CA GLN A 22 7.30 -9.58 4.92
C GLN A 22 6.51 -8.75 3.90
N LEU A 23 6.41 -7.43 4.10
CA LEU A 23 5.71 -6.49 3.22
C LEU A 23 6.68 -5.67 2.38
N LYS A 24 7.94 -6.11 2.31
CA LYS A 24 9.00 -5.41 1.60
C LYS A 24 9.05 -5.90 0.16
N ILE A 25 8.48 -5.10 -0.73
CA ILE A 25 8.53 -5.33 -2.17
C ILE A 25 9.95 -4.99 -2.65
N PRO A 26 10.62 -5.86 -3.42
CA PRO A 26 11.92 -5.53 -4.02
C PRO A 26 11.78 -4.31 -4.94
N ALA A 27 12.76 -3.41 -4.91
CA ALA A 27 12.70 -2.13 -5.64
C ALA A 27 12.40 -2.29 -7.14
N ASP A 28 12.92 -3.36 -7.74
CA ASP A 28 12.75 -3.66 -9.16
C ASP A 28 11.30 -4.10 -9.52
N SER A 29 10.54 -4.65 -8.55
CA SER A 29 9.17 -5.13 -8.80
C SER A 29 8.08 -4.14 -8.38
N VAL A 30 8.44 -3.03 -7.74
CA VAL A 30 7.48 -2.00 -7.27
C VAL A 30 6.61 -1.49 -8.41
N ASN A 31 7.21 -1.18 -9.56
CA ASN A 31 6.48 -0.66 -10.72
C ASN A 31 5.47 -1.67 -11.28
N GLU A 32 5.81 -2.96 -11.28
CA GLU A 32 4.91 -4.01 -11.76
C GLU A 32 3.71 -4.20 -10.83
N GLU A 33 3.94 -4.17 -9.51
CA GLU A 33 2.85 -4.29 -8.53
C GLU A 33 1.90 -3.11 -8.61
N TYR A 34 2.44 -1.88 -8.66
CA TYR A 34 1.61 -0.68 -8.86
C TYR A 34 0.82 -0.72 -10.17
N ALA A 35 1.43 -1.19 -11.26
CA ALA A 35 0.73 -1.32 -12.55
C ALA A 35 -0.44 -2.32 -12.46
N ARG A 36 -0.26 -3.45 -11.76
CA ARG A 36 -1.33 -4.44 -11.54
C ARG A 36 -2.48 -3.86 -10.71
N GLU A 37 -2.18 -3.17 -9.62
CA GLU A 37 -3.20 -2.54 -8.77
C GLU A 37 -4.01 -1.48 -9.55
N LEU A 38 -3.32 -0.62 -10.31
CA LEU A 38 -3.99 0.40 -11.14
C LEU A 38 -4.87 -0.24 -12.22
N ALA A 39 -4.41 -1.33 -12.85
CA ALA A 39 -5.20 -2.07 -13.81
C ALA A 39 -6.47 -2.66 -13.17
N GLU A 40 -6.37 -3.26 -11.99
CA GLU A 40 -7.52 -3.79 -11.25
C GLU A 40 -8.53 -2.69 -10.90
N LEU A 41 -8.07 -1.55 -10.38
CA LEU A 41 -8.92 -0.39 -10.10
C LEU A 41 -9.63 0.12 -11.35
N SER A 42 -8.94 0.14 -12.50
CA SER A 42 -9.53 0.54 -13.78
C SER A 42 -10.65 -0.41 -14.22
N GLN A 43 -10.47 -1.72 -14.01
CA GLN A 43 -11.47 -2.73 -14.33
C GLN A 43 -12.67 -2.66 -13.39
N LEU A 44 -12.45 -2.45 -12.09
CA LEU A 44 -13.52 -2.26 -11.10
C LEU A 44 -14.35 -1.03 -11.42
N ARG A 45 -13.72 0.07 -11.85
CA ARG A 45 -14.43 1.28 -12.29
C ARG A 45 -15.32 1.00 -13.50
N LYS A 46 -14.80 0.29 -14.52
CA LYS A 46 -15.59 -0.11 -15.70
C LYS A 46 -16.79 -0.98 -15.32
N LYS A 47 -16.57 -2.03 -14.52
CA LYS A 47 -17.66 -2.89 -14.03
C LYS A 47 -18.75 -2.11 -13.29
N ARG A 48 -18.38 -1.09 -12.50
CA ARG A 48 -19.36 -0.22 -11.81
C ARG A 48 -20.15 0.64 -12.79
N SER A 49 -19.52 1.24 -13.79
CA SER A 49 -20.23 2.03 -14.80
C SER A 49 -21.17 1.18 -15.65
N ASP A 50 -20.74 -0.04 -16.01
CA ASP A 50 -21.56 -0.94 -16.83
C ASP A 50 -22.82 -1.36 -16.06
N LYS A 51 -22.68 -1.74 -14.78
CA LYS A 51 -23.83 -2.02 -13.90
C LYS A 51 -24.77 -0.82 -13.74
N GLN A 52 -24.22 0.39 -13.68
CA GLN A 52 -25.01 1.60 -13.52
C GLN A 52 -25.85 1.91 -14.77
N ASN A 53 -25.32 1.57 -15.96
CA ASN A 53 -26.04 1.67 -17.22
C ASN A 53 -27.12 0.57 -17.35
N ASP A 54 -26.85 -0.65 -16.90
CA ASP A 54 -27.82 -1.76 -16.93
C ASP A 54 -29.03 -1.51 -16.02
N HIS A 55 -28.84 -0.83 -14.89
CA HIS A 55 -29.93 -0.45 -13.99
C HIS A 55 -30.71 0.80 -14.43
N HIS A 56 -30.27 1.51 -15.47
CA HIS A 56 -30.92 2.74 -15.93
C HIS A 56 -32.08 2.51 -16.91
N PHE A 57 -32.22 1.32 -17.52
CA PHE A 57 -33.36 1.00 -18.38
C PHE A 57 -33.84 -0.46 -18.27
N PRO A 58 -34.72 -0.76 -17.31
CA PRO A 58 -35.45 -2.03 -17.30
C PRO A 58 -36.72 -2.05 -18.18
N TRP A 59 -37.01 -1.00 -18.97
CA TRP A 59 -38.21 -0.97 -19.81
C TRP A 59 -37.99 -0.27 -21.14
N ARG A 60 -37.86 -1.07 -22.21
CA ARG A 60 -38.33 -0.74 -23.55
C ARG A 60 -38.91 -1.99 -24.21
#